data_AF-A0A6V8MMV1-F1
#
_entry.id   AF-A0A6V8MMV1-F1
#
_cell.length_a   1.000
_cell.length_b   1.000
_cell.length_c   1.000
_cell.angle_alpha   90.00
_cell.angle_beta   90.00
_cell.angle_gamma   90.00
#
_symmetry.space_group_name_H-M   'P 1'
#
loop_
_entity.id
_entity.type
_entity.pdbx_description
1 polymer ?
#
loop_
_entity_poly.entity_id
_entity_poly.type
_entity_poly.pdbx_seq_one_letter_code
_entity_poly.pdbx_strand_id
1 'polypeptide(L)'
;MSFRSRGPRTVPLKSAEEVDAIVRKIRDDQTRPENYRERSLKLHGWICAKCGREFELSNLHLLTVHHKDGNHNYNPPDGSNWENLCVYCHDDEHSRTILADYLAGKDKKS
;
A
#
# COMPACT_ATOMS: atom_id res chain seq x y z
N MET A 1 -3.72 -3.53 -43.39
CA MET A 1 -4.00 -4.22 -42.11
C MET A 1 -5.33 -3.66 -41.59
N SER A 2 -6.38 -4.49 -41.50
CA SER A 2 -7.73 -4.04 -41.13
C SER A 2 -7.90 -4.10 -39.61
N PHE A 3 -8.03 -2.94 -38.97
CA PHE A 3 -8.39 -2.86 -37.55
C PHE A 3 -9.88 -3.17 -37.41
N ARG A 4 -10.22 -4.32 -36.81
CA ARG A 4 -11.61 -4.62 -36.43
C ARG A 4 -11.99 -3.74 -35.24
N SER A 5 -12.94 -2.84 -35.45
CA SER A 5 -13.61 -2.09 -34.39
C SER A 5 -14.33 -3.07 -33.45
N ARG A 6 -13.92 -3.09 -32.17
CA ARG A 6 -14.65 -3.82 -31.13
C ARG A 6 -15.95 -3.05 -30.84
N GLY A 7 -17.09 -3.67 -31.11
CA GLY A 7 -18.39 -3.09 -30.77
C GLY A 7 -18.60 -2.96 -29.25
N PRO A 8 -19.60 -2.18 -28.80
CA PRO A 8 -19.90 -2.00 -27.38
C PRO A 8 -20.18 -3.36 -26.73
N ARG A 9 -19.43 -3.69 -25.67
CA ARG A 9 -19.73 -4.85 -24.83
C ARG A 9 -20.77 -4.44 -23.80
N THR A 10 -21.95 -5.04 -23.84
CA THR A 10 -22.92 -4.95 -22.75
C THR A 10 -22.43 -5.85 -21.62
N VAL A 11 -21.81 -5.24 -20.61
CA VAL A 11 -21.53 -5.93 -19.34
C VAL A 11 -22.81 -5.96 -18.51
N PRO A 12 -23.19 -7.11 -17.93
CA PRO A 12 -24.32 -7.18 -17.03
C PRO A 12 -24.07 -6.27 -15.81
N LEU A 13 -25.07 -5.48 -15.44
CA LEU A 13 -25.03 -4.66 -14.23
C LEU A 13 -25.05 -5.59 -13.01
N LYS A 14 -24.20 -5.28 -12.02
CA LYS A 14 -24.12 -6.01 -10.75
C LYS A 14 -25.38 -5.78 -9.92
N SER A 15 -25.79 -6.78 -9.13
CA SER A 15 -26.94 -6.61 -8.23
C SER A 15 -26.63 -5.62 -7.12
N ALA A 16 -27.67 -5.07 -6.48
CA ALA A 16 -27.51 -4.15 -5.37
C ALA A 16 -26.75 -4.79 -4.19
N GLU A 17 -26.97 -6.09 -3.92
CA GLU A 17 -26.23 -6.80 -2.87
C GLU A 17 -24.75 -6.97 -3.21
N GLU A 18 -24.41 -7.20 -4.49
CA GLU A 18 -23.02 -7.33 -4.92
C GLU A 18 -22.27 -6.00 -4.81
N VAL A 19 -22.94 -4.88 -5.13
CA VAL A 19 -22.38 -3.53 -4.95
C VAL A 19 -22.15 -3.23 -3.47
N ASP A 20 -23.12 -3.53 -2.59
CA ASP A 20 -22.97 -3.30 -1.15
C ASP A 20 -21.83 -4.15 -0.55
N ALA A 21 -21.71 -5.41 -0.95
CA ALA A 21 -20.61 -6.28 -0.54
C ALA A 21 -19.24 -5.74 -0.97
N ILE A 22 -19.14 -5.18 -2.18
CA ILE A 22 -17.91 -4.53 -2.67
C ILE A 22 -17.59 -3.29 -1.83
N VAL A 23 -18.58 -2.42 -1.59
CA VAL A 23 -18.39 -1.20 -0.79
C VAL A 23 -17.97 -1.54 0.64
N ARG A 24 -18.56 -2.56 1.25
CA ARG A 24 -18.18 -3.04 2.58
C ARG A 24 -16.74 -3.54 2.62
N LYS A 25 -16.29 -4.32 1.64
CA LYS A 25 -14.90 -4.78 1.55
C LYS A 25 -13.92 -3.61 1.43
N ILE A 26 -14.22 -2.66 0.55
CA ILE A 26 -13.39 -1.46 0.37
C ILE A 26 -13.28 -0.69 1.70
N ARG A 27 -14.37 -0.55 2.45
CA ARG A 27 -14.34 0.12 3.76
C ARG A 27 -13.54 -0.66 4.79
N ASP A 28 -13.66 -1.99 4.85
CA ASP A 28 -12.92 -2.82 5.81
C ASP A 28 -11.40 -2.80 5.55
N ASP A 29 -10.99 -2.79 4.28
CA ASP A 29 -9.57 -2.62 3.92
C ASP A 29 -9.02 -1.25 4.34
N GLN A 30 -9.87 -0.22 4.39
CA GLN A 30 -9.50 1.14 4.80
C GLN A 30 -9.53 1.37 6.32
N THR A 31 -10.17 0.52 7.13
CA THR A 31 -10.28 0.66 8.60
C THR A 31 -9.23 -0.14 9.38
N ARG A 32 -8.50 -1.04 8.71
CA ARG A 32 -7.34 -1.74 9.29
C ARG A 32 -6.06 -0.91 9.55
N PRO A 33 -5.82 0.29 8.96
CA PRO A 33 -4.54 1.00 9.10
C PRO A 33 -4.27 1.53 10.51
N GLU A 34 -5.30 1.84 11.29
CA GLU A 34 -5.09 2.51 12.57
C GLU A 34 -4.36 1.62 13.58
N ASN A 35 -4.71 0.33 13.66
CA ASN A 35 -4.14 -0.56 14.67
C ASN A 35 -2.66 -0.90 14.45
N TYR A 36 -2.23 -1.16 13.21
CA TYR A 36 -0.81 -1.46 12.96
C TYR A 36 0.04 -0.20 12.91
N ARG A 37 -0.53 0.95 12.47
CA ARG A 37 0.18 2.22 12.48
C ARG A 37 0.54 2.63 13.89
N GLU A 38 -0.42 2.62 14.82
CA GLU A 38 -0.16 2.94 16.22
C GLU A 38 0.89 2.02 16.83
N ARG A 39 0.82 0.71 16.54
CA ARG A 39 1.83 -0.26 16.99
C ARG A 39 3.21 0.05 16.41
N SER A 40 3.30 0.32 15.12
CA SER A 40 4.57 0.66 14.46
C SER A 40 5.19 1.93 15.05
N LEU A 41 4.39 2.96 15.29
CA LEU A 41 4.85 4.20 15.93
C LEU A 41 5.31 3.97 17.38
N LYS A 42 4.66 3.06 18.11
CA LYS A 42 5.06 2.70 19.48
C LYS A 42 6.34 1.86 19.52
N LEU A 43 6.54 0.96 18.57
CA LEU A 43 7.70 0.06 18.51
C LEU A 43 8.94 0.74 17.92
N HIS A 44 8.77 1.47 16.81
CA HIS A 44 9.87 2.03 16.03
C HIS A 44 10.10 3.53 16.27
N GLY A 45 9.24 4.16 17.08
CA GLY A 45 9.33 5.57 17.42
C GLY A 45 8.92 6.51 16.28
N TRP A 46 8.97 7.81 16.55
CA TRP A 46 8.59 8.86 15.61
C TRP A 46 9.79 9.34 14.79
N ILE A 47 10.52 8.39 14.20
CA ILE A 47 11.72 8.66 13.41
C ILE A 47 11.65 7.91 12.08
N CYS A 48 12.13 8.55 11.02
CA CYS A 48 12.29 7.89 9.73
C CYS A 48 13.50 6.94 9.77
N ALA A 49 13.27 5.64 9.56
CA ALA A 49 14.33 4.63 9.57
C ALA A 49 15.39 4.82 8.47
N LYS A 50 15.06 5.55 7.40
CA LYS A 50 15.94 5.76 6.23
C LYS A 50 16.77 7.03 6.31
N CYS A 51 16.19 8.16 6.73
CA CYS A 51 16.88 9.45 6.77
C CYS A 51 17.11 10.01 8.17
N GLY A 52 16.64 9.34 9.22
CA GLY A 52 16.84 9.76 10.61
C GLY A 52 16.05 11.00 11.04
N ARG A 53 15.17 11.54 10.18
CA ARG A 53 14.32 12.68 10.54
C ARG A 53 13.35 12.27 11.64
N GLU A 54 13.36 13.02 12.73
CA GLU A 54 12.40 12.91 13.84
C GLU A 54 11.12 13.71 13.57
N PHE A 55 10.02 13.25 14.16
CA PHE A 55 8.69 13.79 14.01
C PHE A 55 8.08 14.09 15.37
N GLU A 56 7.18 15.05 15.38
CA GLU A 56 6.40 15.53 16.51
C GLU A 56 4.93 15.32 16.21
N LEU A 57 4.06 15.44 17.21
CA LEU A 57 2.62 15.23 17.03
C LEU A 57 2.02 16.09 15.90
N SER A 58 2.53 17.31 15.71
CA SER A 58 2.07 18.25 14.67
C SER A 58 2.35 17.79 13.24
N ASN A 59 3.39 16.98 13.03
CA ASN A 59 3.82 16.52 11.71
C ASN A 59 3.87 14.99 11.57
N LEU A 60 3.44 14.24 12.59
CA LEU A 60 3.45 12.77 12.62
C LEU A 60 2.65 12.12 11.48
N HIS A 61 1.69 12.83 10.91
CA HIS A 61 0.95 12.39 9.71
C HIS A 61 1.85 12.24 8.46
N LEU A 62 3.04 12.86 8.45
CA LEU A 62 4.05 12.71 7.40
C LEU A 62 4.97 11.49 7.62
N LEU A 63 4.79 10.76 8.72
CA LEU A 63 5.47 9.50 9.01
C LEU A 63 4.49 8.35 8.76
N THR A 64 4.86 7.51 7.79
CA THR A 64 4.05 6.41 7.26
C THR A 64 4.69 5.06 7.56
N VAL A 65 3.87 4.01 7.66
CA VAL A 65 4.36 2.64 7.82
C VAL A 65 4.64 2.05 6.46
N HIS A 66 5.86 1.53 6.28
CA HIS A 66 6.29 0.78 5.11
C HIS A 66 6.35 -0.72 5.44
N HIS A 67 5.82 -1.57 4.56
CA HIS A 67 5.93 -3.03 4.67
C HIS A 67 7.16 -3.52 3.89
N LYS A 68 8.16 -4.04 4.59
CA LYS A 68 9.45 -4.44 4.00
C LYS A 68 9.32 -5.55 2.96
N ASP A 69 8.38 -6.46 3.15
CA ASP A 69 8.10 -7.56 2.22
C ASP A 69 7.07 -7.22 1.12
N GLY A 70 6.51 -6.00 1.14
CA GLY A 70 5.45 -5.56 0.24
C GLY A 70 4.06 -6.17 0.51
N ASN A 71 3.92 -7.05 1.50
CA ASN A 71 2.66 -7.70 1.83
C ASN A 71 1.93 -6.96 2.96
N HIS A 72 0.95 -6.13 2.59
CA HIS A 72 0.16 -5.34 3.53
C HIS A 72 -0.70 -6.18 4.50
N ASN A 73 -0.85 -7.48 4.24
CA ASN A 73 -1.59 -8.40 5.10
C ASN A 73 -0.70 -9.07 6.16
N TYR A 74 0.62 -9.08 5.98
CA TYR A 74 1.55 -9.66 6.95
C TYR A 74 1.93 -8.63 8.02
N ASN A 75 1.22 -8.72 9.14
CA ASN A 75 1.22 -7.72 10.21
C ASN A 75 1.64 -8.34 11.56
N PRO A 76 2.91 -8.76 11.72
CA PRO A 76 3.37 -9.46 12.90
C PRO A 76 3.34 -8.53 14.13
N PRO A 77 3.01 -9.05 15.34
CA PRO A 77 2.82 -8.22 16.53
C PRO A 77 4.10 -7.58 17.06
N ASP A 78 5.26 -8.10 16.67
CA ASP A 78 6.59 -7.55 16.98
C ASP A 78 7.02 -6.42 16.01
N GLY A 79 6.21 -6.14 14.98
CA GLY A 79 6.50 -5.11 13.99
C GLY A 79 7.70 -5.40 13.08
N SER A 80 8.16 -6.65 13.02
CA SER A 80 9.34 -7.05 12.24
C SER A 80 9.25 -6.73 10.74
N ASN A 81 8.04 -6.83 10.17
CA ASN A 81 7.76 -6.50 8.77
C ASN A 81 7.58 -5.00 8.48
N TRP A 82 7.65 -4.14 9.49
CA TRP A 82 7.39 -2.72 9.34
C TRP A 82 8.63 -1.87 9.57
N GLU A 83 8.63 -0.70 8.96
CA GLU A 83 9.48 0.43 9.31
C GLU A 83 8.70 1.74 9.13
N ASN A 84 9.05 2.76 9.92
CA ASN A 84 8.45 4.09 9.77
C ASN A 84 9.31 4.91 8.81
N LEU A 85 8.72 5.37 7.71
CA LEU A 85 9.40 6.20 6.71
C LEU A 85 8.67 7.53 6.55
N CYS A 86 9.42 8.61 6.35
CA CYS A 86 8.81 9.85 5.90
C CYS A 86 8.26 9.67 4.49
N VAL A 87 7.22 10.42 4.11
CA VAL A 87 6.57 10.33 2.79
C VAL A 87 7.57 10.30 1.63
N TYR A 88 8.64 11.09 1.68
CA TYR A 88 9.66 11.12 0.63
C TYR A 88 10.52 9.85 0.55
N CYS A 89 10.88 9.28 1.71
CA CYS A 89 11.65 8.04 1.78
C CYS A 89 10.78 6.84 1.40
N HIS A 90 9.50 6.89 1.73
CA HIS A 90 8.52 5.88 1.38
C HIS A 90 8.33 5.80 -0.14
N ASP A 91 8.09 6.94 -0.80
CA ASP A 91 7.90 6.99 -2.26
C ASP A 91 9.15 6.55 -3.03
N ASP A 92 10.35 6.89 -2.55
CA ASP A 92 11.62 6.44 -3.14
C ASP A 92 11.79 4.92 -3.05
N GLU A 93 11.39 4.28 -1.95
CA GLU A 93 11.48 2.83 -1.76
C GLU A 93 10.53 2.07 -2.70
N HIS A 94 9.28 2.53 -2.81
CA HIS A 94 8.31 1.99 -3.76
C HIS A 94 8.80 2.14 -5.20
N SER A 95 9.36 3.31 -5.53
CA SER A 95 9.88 3.59 -6.88
C SER A 95 11.06 2.68 -7.24
N ARG A 96 11.97 2.43 -6.28
CA ARG A 96 13.10 1.50 -6.47
C ARG A 96 12.63 0.07 -6.66
N THR A 97 11.65 -0.37 -5.89
CA THR A 97 11.09 -1.72 -5.98
C THR A 97 10.45 -1.97 -7.35
N ILE A 98 9.61 -1.04 -7.81
CA ILE A 98 9.00 -1.10 -9.15
C ILE A 98 10.07 -1.15 -10.25
N LEU A 99 11.10 -0.29 -10.15
CA LEU A 99 12.20 -0.29 -11.12
C LEU A 99 12.98 -1.62 -11.10
N ALA A 100 13.24 -2.18 -9.92
CA ALA A 100 13.94 -3.45 -9.79
C ALA A 100 13.15 -4.60 -10.43
N ASP A 101 11.83 -4.65 -10.23
CA ASP A 101 10.97 -5.68 -10.84
C ASP A 101 10.91 -5.55 -12.37
N TYR A 102 10.86 -4.32 -12.88
CA TYR A 102 10.96 -4.04 -14.32
C TYR A 102 12.28 -4.54 -14.91
N LEU A 103 13.41 -4.20 -14.28
CA LEU A 103 14.74 -4.61 -14.73
C LEU A 103 14.96 -6.12 -14.61
N ALA A 104 14.38 -6.77 -13.59
CA ALA A 104 14.42 -8.22 -13.42
C ALA A 104 13.52 -8.97 -14.41
N GLY A 105 12.71 -8.28 -15.21
CA GLY A 105 11.83 -8.87 -16.20
C GLY A 105 10.64 -9.63 -15.60
N LYS A 106 10.29 -9.37 -14.34
CA LYS A 106 9.14 -10.01 -13.66
C LYS A 106 7.80 -9.57 -14.25
N ASP A 107 7.76 -8.47 -15.00
CA ASP A 107 6.59 -8.02 -15.77
C ASP A 107 6.27 -8.92 -16.98
N LYS A 108 7.14 -9.89 -17.32
CA LYS A 108 6.91 -10.85 -18.40
C LYS A 108 6.24 -12.14 -17.92
N LYS A 109 5.11 -12.06 -17.20
CA LYS A 109 4.19 -13.20 -17.06
C LYS A 109 2.72 -12.77 -17.06
N SER A 110 2.09 -13.12 -18.19
CA SER A 110 0.65 -13.32 -18.48
C SER A 110 -0.25 -12.13 -18.73
#